data_AF-A0A512J1M4-F1
#
_entry.id   AF-A0A512J1M4-F1
#
_cell.length_a   1.000
_cell.length_b   1.000
_cell.length_c   1.000
_cell.angle_alpha   90.00
_cell.angle_beta   90.00
_cell.angle_gamma   90.00
#
_symmetry.space_group_name_H-M   'P 1'
#
loop_
_entity.id
_entity.type
_entity.pdbx_description
1 polymer ?
#
loop_
_entity_poly.entity_id
_entity_poly.type
_entity_poly.pdbx_seq_one_letter_code
_entity_poly.pdbx_strand_id
1 'polypeptide(L)' 'MEHPVPDDARRVGLAATAHGFRSSFRDWAAERTSLPREVAEMALAHAVENRVEAAYARSDLLERRRELMERWANYLDDV' A
#
# COMPACT_ATOMS: atom_id res chain seq x y z
N MET A 1 31.47 -4.37 -1.62
CA MET A 1 30.89 -5.67 -1.19
C MET A 1 29.49 -5.38 -0.71
N GLU A 2 28.56 -5.22 -1.64
CA GLU A 2 27.14 -5.07 -1.32
C GLU A 2 26.59 -6.46 -0.96
N HIS A 3 26.17 -6.63 0.28
CA HIS A 3 25.33 -7.76 0.64
C HIS A 3 23.95 -7.53 0.02
N PRO A 4 23.40 -8.47 -0.75
CA PRO A 4 22.01 -8.36 -1.19
C PRO A 4 21.14 -8.42 0.06
N VAL A 5 20.35 -7.37 0.31
CA VAL A 5 19.32 -7.38 1.35
C VAL A 5 18.38 -8.54 1.01
N PRO A 6 18.29 -9.61 1.84
CA PRO A 6 17.40 -10.70 1.55
C PRO A 6 15.95 -10.18 1.62
N ASP A 7 15.11 -10.53 0.64
CA ASP A 7 13.66 -10.36 0.76
C ASP A 7 13.18 -10.97 2.08
N ASP A 8 12.65 -10.16 2.98
CA ASP A 8 12.32 -10.54 4.37
C ASP A 8 11.37 -11.74 4.47
N ALA A 9 10.48 -11.90 3.49
CA ALA A 9 9.53 -13.01 3.42
C ALA A 9 10.21 -14.38 3.21
N ARG A 10 11.35 -14.42 2.49
CA ARG A 10 12.09 -15.68 2.30
C ARG A 10 12.78 -16.13 3.58
N ARG A 11 13.13 -15.19 4.47
CA ARG A 11 13.72 -15.48 5.79
C ARG A 11 12.77 -16.27 6.67
N VAL A 12 11.46 -16.08 6.50
CA VAL A 12 10.40 -16.82 7.22
C VAL A 12 9.81 -17.97 6.40
N GLY A 13 10.46 -18.36 5.29
CA GLY A 13 10.04 -19.48 4.45
C GLY A 13 8.80 -19.21 3.59
N LEU A 14 8.32 -17.97 3.52
CA LEU A 14 7.24 -17.60 2.60
C LEU A 14 7.79 -17.39 1.19
N ALA A 15 7.15 -18.05 0.21
CA ALA A 15 7.32 -17.77 -1.21
C ALA A 15 6.57 -16.48 -1.61
N ALA A 16 6.88 -15.37 -0.94
CA ALA A 16 6.30 -14.06 -1.19
C ALA A 16 7.39 -13.00 -1.38
N THR A 17 7.04 -11.88 -2.00
CA THR A 17 7.93 -10.73 -2.18
C THR A 17 7.25 -9.47 -1.67
N ALA A 18 8.04 -8.46 -1.33
CA ALA A 18 7.50 -7.15 -0.96
C ALA A 18 6.66 -6.53 -2.10
N HIS A 19 7.00 -6.82 -3.36
CA HIS A 19 6.20 -6.40 -4.51
C HIS A 19 4.84 -7.13 -4.55
N GLY A 20 4.83 -8.45 -4.30
CA GLY A 20 3.61 -9.24 -4.24
C GLY A 20 2.62 -8.73 -3.19
N PHE A 21 3.10 -8.42 -1.98
CA PHE A 21 2.25 -7.85 -0.92
C PHE A 21 1.63 -6.50 -1.32
N ARG A 22 2.40 -5.62 -1.99
CA ARG A 22 1.86 -4.34 -2.47
C ARG A 22 0.80 -4.52 -3.55
N SER A 23 0.97 -5.49 -4.45
CA SER A 23 -0.03 -5.83 -5.47
C SER A 23 -1.32 -6.32 -4.82
N SER A 24 -1.22 -7.30 -3.90
CA SER A 24 -2.39 -7.83 -3.19
C SER A 24 -3.16 -6.74 -2.44
N PHE A 25 -2.45 -5.83 -1.78
CA PHE A 25 -3.09 -4.67 -1.14
C PHE A 25 -3.81 -3.76 -2.15
N ARG A 26 -3.19 -3.47 -3.31
CA ARG A 26 -3.81 -2.64 -4.36
C ARG A 26 -5.07 -3.25 -4.92
N ASP A 27 -5.01 -4.55 -5.23
CA ASP A 27 -6.14 -5.29 -5.80
C ASP A 27 -7.30 -5.33 -4.79
N TRP A 28 -7.00 -5.67 -3.53
CA TRP A 28 -7.99 -5.64 -2.46
C TRP A 28 -8.62 -4.26 -2.28
N ALA A 29 -7.82 -3.18 -2.26
CA ALA A 29 -8.34 -1.83 -2.05
C ALA A 29 -9.30 -1.43 -3.19
N ALA A 30 -8.98 -1.83 -4.43
CA ALA A 30 -9.82 -1.56 -5.61
C ALA A 30 -11.11 -2.39 -5.63
N GLU A 31 -11.06 -3.64 -5.17
CA GLU A 31 -12.22 -4.55 -5.21
C GLU A 31 -13.17 -4.41 -4.02
N ARG A 32 -12.64 -4.04 -2.84
CA ARG A 32 -13.35 -4.15 -1.55
C ARG A 32 -13.65 -2.82 -0.90
N THR A 33 -13.20 -1.71 -1.47
CA THR A 33 -13.45 -0.39 -0.91
C THR A 33 -13.96 0.57 -1.99
N SER A 34 -14.66 1.61 -1.54
CA SER A 34 -15.04 2.74 -2.39
C SER A 34 -14.02 3.88 -2.29
N LEU A 35 -12.87 3.66 -1.65
CA LEU A 35 -11.88 4.70 -1.45
C LEU A 35 -11.14 4.99 -2.76
N PRO A 36 -10.84 6.27 -3.06
CA PRO A 36 -10.13 6.65 -4.27
C PRO A 36 -8.78 5.95 -4.41
N ARG A 37 -8.39 5.65 -5.66
CA ARG A 37 -7.10 5.03 -6.01
C ARG A 37 -5.92 5.76 -5.35
N GLU A 38 -5.93 7.08 -5.39
CA GLU A 38 -4.92 7.96 -4.79
C GLU A 38 -4.67 7.69 -3.30
N VAL A 39 -5.71 7.31 -2.53
CA VAL A 39 -5.58 6.99 -1.10
C VAL A 39 -4.73 5.73 -0.93
N ALA A 40 -4.97 4.70 -1.75
CA ALA A 40 -4.20 3.47 -1.74
C ALA A 40 -2.75 3.68 -2.21
N GLU A 41 -2.53 4.49 -3.24
CA GLU A 41 -1.17 4.85 -3.71
C GLU A 41 -0.38 5.63 -2.64
N MET A 42 -1.02 6.58 -1.96
CA MET A 42 -0.39 7.32 -0.87
C MET A 42 -0.16 6.46 0.38
N ALA A 43 -1.02 5.48 0.67
CA ALA A 43 -0.76 4.50 1.73
C ALA A 43 0.49 3.65 1.45
N LEU A 44 0.79 3.38 0.18
CA LEU A 44 2.02 2.70 -0.26
C LEU A 44 3.25 3.61 -0.33
N ALA A 45 3.10 4.89 0.03
CA ALA A 45 4.12 5.92 -0.14
C ALA A 45 4.61 6.06 -1.60
N HIS A 46 3.75 5.76 -2.57
CA HIS A 46 4.06 6.04 -3.97
C HIS A 46 4.02 7.55 -4.22
N ALA A 47 4.95 8.02 -5.05
CA ALA A 47 4.97 9.42 -5.47
C ALA A 47 3.80 9.71 -6.41
N VAL A 48 3.19 10.89 -6.27
CA VAL A 48 2.22 11.37 -7.24
C VAL A 48 2.96 11.64 -8.56
N GLU A 49 2.68 10.85 -9.59
CA GLU A 49 3.37 10.95 -10.89
C GLU A 49 3.12 12.31 -11.58
N ASN A 50 1.94 12.90 -11.36
CA ASN A 50 1.56 14.17 -11.95
C ASN A 50 1.98 15.34 -11.05
N ARG A 51 3.06 16.04 -11.45
CA ARG A 51 3.58 17.23 -10.75
C ARG A 51 2.54 18.35 -10.58
N VAL A 52 1.54 18.44 -11.47
CA VAL A 52 0.46 19.42 -11.36
C VAL A 52 -0.49 19.03 -10.23
N GLU A 53 -0.94 17.77 -10.20
CA GLU A 53 -1.80 17.27 -9.11
C GLU A 53 -1.07 17.31 -7.76
N ALA A 54 0.22 16.95 -7.72
CA ALA A 54 1.05 17.05 -6.52
C ALA A 54 1.13 18.48 -5.97
N ALA A 55 1.18 19.49 -6.85
CA ALA A 55 1.20 20.90 -6.45
C ALA A 55 -0.15 21.39 -5.90
N TYR A 56 -1.27 20.76 -6.28
CA TYR A 56 -2.61 21.09 -5.79
C TYR A 56 -3.09 20.20 -4.64
N ALA A 57 -2.44 19.05 -4.40
CA ALA A 57 -2.69 18.15 -3.28
C ALA A 57 -2.31 18.83 -1.96
N ARG A 58 -3.25 19.58 -1.39
CA ARG A 58 -3.09 20.30 -0.12
C ARG A 58 -3.25 19.42 1.12
N SER A 59 -3.73 18.20 0.94
CA SER A 59 -3.99 17.24 2.02
C SER A 59 -3.25 15.94 1.73
N ASP A 60 -2.64 15.37 2.75
CA ASP A 60 -2.01 14.05 2.73
C ASP A 60 -3.03 12.89 2.84
N LEU A 61 -4.33 13.24 2.88
CA LEU A 61 -5.47 12.35 3.09
C LEU A 61 -5.28 11.39 4.28
N LEU A 62 -4.59 11.84 5.33
CA LEU A 62 -4.17 10.97 6.45
C LEU A 62 -5.33 10.20 7.07
N GLU A 63 -6.47 10.85 7.30
CA GLU A 63 -7.65 10.21 7.89
C GLU A 63 -8.24 9.12 6.97
N ARG A 64 -8.28 9.36 5.66
CA ARG A 64 -8.73 8.37 4.67
C ARG A 64 -7.76 7.20 4.56
N ARG A 65 -6.45 7.48 4.67
CA ARG A 65 -5.42 6.45 4.71
C ARG A 65 -5.54 5.61 5.98
N ARG A 66 -5.79 6.22 7.13
CA ARG A 66 -6.05 5.51 8.39
C ARG A 66 -7.25 4.58 8.23
N GLU A 67 -8.37 5.09 7.74
CA GLU A 67 -9.57 4.28 7.46
C GLU A 67 -9.27 3.08 6.54
N LEU A 68 -8.50 3.29 5.46
CA LEU A 68 -8.10 2.22 4.55
C LEU A 68 -7.25 1.15 5.25
N MET A 69 -6.26 1.58 6.05
CA MET A 69 -5.36 0.67 6.77
C MET A 69 -6.09 -0.12 7.86
N GLU A 70 -7.03 0.50 8.56
CA GLU A 70 -7.87 -0.19 9.56
C GLU A 70 -8.74 -1.26 8.90
N ARG A 71 -9.39 -0.94 7.77
CA ARG A 71 -10.16 -1.93 6.99
C ARG A 71 -9.28 -3.08 6.49
N TRP A 72 -8.05 -2.77 6.08
CA TRP A 72 -7.10 -3.79 5.62
C TRP A 72 -6.67 -4.71 6.75
N ALA A 73 -6.35 -4.15 7.92
CA ALA A 73 -6.01 -4.93 9.11
C ALA A 73 -7.15 -5.87 9.50
N ASN A 74 -8.38 -5.34 9.60
CA ASN A 74 -9.56 -6.16 9.91
C ASN A 74 -9.77 -7.28 8.87
N TYR A 75 -9.57 -6.99 7.59
CA TYR A 75 -9.68 -8.02 6.54
C TYR A 75 -8.64 -9.13 6.68
N LEU A 76 -7.44 -8.85 7.19
CA LEU A 76 -6.40 -9.87 7.41
C LEU A 76 -6.63 -10.67 8.70
N ASP A 77 -7.20 -10.04 9.73
CA ASP A 77 -7.46 -10.69 11.02
C ASP A 77 -8.69 -11.62 10.98
N ASP A 78 -9.65 -11.37 10.08
CA ASP A 78 -10.86 -12.18 9.90
C ASP A 78 -10.65 -13.45 9.03
N VAL A 79 -9.40 -13.81 8.70
CA VAL A 79 -9.05 -14.96 7.83
C VAL A 79 -8.45 -16.13 8.61
#